data_AF-A0A976CUL7-F1
#
_entry.id   AF-A0A976CUL7-F1
#
_cell.length_a   1.000
_cell.length_b   1.000
_cell.length_c   1.000
_cell.angle_alpha   90.00
_cell.angle_beta   90.00
_cell.angle_gamma   90.00
#
_symmetry.space_group_name_H-M   'P 1'
#
loop_
_entity.id
_entity.type
_entity.pdbx_description
1 polymer ?
#
loop_
_entity_poly.entity_id
_entity_poly.type
_entity_poly.pdbx_seq_one_letter_code
_entity_poly.pdbx_strand_id
1 'polypeptide(L)'
;MGWKTNLWARFLDGDHAMLILKNLLKPIGMKGEKGQFSGGGMYPNLFDAHPPFQIDGNFGATAGVVEMLLQSHIPVHAEQVAPTRSAPHPFILHLLPALPSEWQQGAIEGLIARGGAKVDITWQNGKLTPITLRYGAKQITLPAQAGKALELSAKDFSP
;
A
#
# COMPACT_ATOMS: atom_id res chain seq x y z
N MET A 1 15.36 3.33 4.62
CA MET A 1 14.84 3.32 3.22
C MET A 1 13.32 3.36 3.14
N GLY A 2 12.58 2.82 4.13
CA GLY A 2 11.12 2.74 4.11
C GLY A 2 10.39 4.04 3.77
N TRP A 3 10.81 5.20 4.29
CA TRP A 3 10.17 6.48 3.95
C TRP A 3 10.21 6.78 2.45
N LYS A 4 11.34 6.58 1.78
CA LYS A 4 11.47 6.81 0.33
C LYS A 4 10.55 5.90 -0.48
N THR A 5 10.35 4.65 -0.07
CA THR A 5 9.38 3.74 -0.71
C THR A 5 7.97 4.30 -0.65
N ASN A 6 7.55 4.80 0.52
CA ASN A 6 6.22 5.42 0.70
C ASN A 6 6.07 6.70 -0.14
N LEU A 7 7.12 7.53 -0.23
CA LEU A 7 7.09 8.74 -1.06
C LEU A 7 6.90 8.41 -2.54
N TRP A 8 7.66 7.46 -3.09
CA TRP A 8 7.52 7.07 -4.49
C TRP A 8 6.16 6.41 -4.78
N ALA A 9 5.63 5.63 -3.83
CA ALA A 9 4.26 5.13 -3.93
C ALA A 9 3.24 6.28 -4.01
N ARG A 10 3.42 7.36 -3.23
CA ARG A 10 2.58 8.57 -3.29
C ARG A 10 2.77 9.41 -4.54
N PHE A 11 3.93 9.33 -5.19
CA PHE A 11 4.16 9.91 -6.51
C PHE A 11 3.60 9.06 -7.65
N LEU A 12 2.90 7.96 -7.33
CA LEU A 12 2.30 7.04 -8.31
C LEU A 12 3.34 6.36 -9.20
N ASP A 13 4.57 6.22 -8.71
CA ASP A 13 5.70 5.63 -9.43
C ASP A 13 6.09 4.29 -8.78
N GLY A 14 5.43 3.23 -9.23
CA GLY A 14 5.60 1.89 -8.69
C GLY A 14 6.97 1.28 -8.94
N ASP A 15 7.58 1.57 -10.09
CA ASP A 15 8.90 1.05 -10.44
C ASP A 15 10.00 1.67 -9.58
N HIS A 16 9.94 2.99 -9.33
CA HIS A 16 10.86 3.62 -8.37
C HIS A 16 10.62 3.15 -6.93
N ALA A 17 9.36 3.00 -6.52
CA ALA A 17 9.06 2.46 -5.19
C ALA A 17 9.64 1.05 -5.01
N MET A 18 9.52 0.20 -6.04
CA MET A 18 10.10 -1.16 -6.05
C MET A 18 11.63 -1.14 -6.05
N LEU A 19 12.26 -0.22 -6.78
CA LEU A 19 13.71 -0.02 -6.73
C LEU A 19 14.19 0.29 -5.30
N ILE A 20 13.51 1.20 -4.60
CA ILE A 20 13.86 1.53 -3.21
C ILE A 20 13.61 0.35 -2.27
N LEU A 21 12.49 -0.38 -2.44
CA LEU A 21 12.20 -1.59 -1.67
C LEU A 21 13.29 -2.66 -1.87
N LYS A 22 13.71 -2.91 -3.11
CA LYS A 22 14.81 -3.83 -3.43
C LYS A 22 16.13 -3.40 -2.79
N ASN A 23 16.41 -2.10 -2.73
CA ASN A 23 17.59 -1.60 -2.03
C ASN A 23 17.55 -1.88 -0.53
N LEU A 24 16.37 -1.85 0.08
CA LEU A 24 16.17 -2.24 1.48
C LEU A 24 16.39 -3.74 1.70
N LEU A 25 15.87 -4.57 0.80
CA LEU A 25 15.99 -6.04 0.89
C LEU A 25 17.38 -6.58 0.55
N LYS A 26 18.36 -5.72 0.23
CA LYS A 26 19.75 -6.15 0.01
C LYS A 26 20.37 -6.59 1.35
N PRO A 27 21.01 -7.77 1.41
CA PRO A 27 21.78 -8.15 2.59
C PRO A 27 22.84 -7.10 2.92
N ILE A 28 22.95 -6.75 4.20
CA ILE A 28 23.99 -5.83 4.65
C ILE A 28 25.39 -6.44 4.43
N GLY A 29 26.29 -5.66 3.85
CA GLY A 29 27.67 -6.10 3.60
C GLY A 29 28.52 -6.08 4.86
N MET A 30 29.49 -6.99 4.96
CA MET A 30 30.58 -6.92 5.93
C MET A 30 31.73 -6.06 5.36
N LYS A 31 32.24 -5.11 6.13
CA LYS A 31 33.48 -4.37 5.80
C LYS A 31 34.44 -4.34 6.99
N GLY A 32 35.74 -4.43 6.67
CA GLY A 32 36.86 -4.30 7.61
C GLY A 32 37.24 -5.59 8.34
N GLU A 33 38.44 -5.59 8.92
CA GLU A 33 39.07 -6.75 9.59
C GLU A 33 38.29 -7.27 10.82
N LYS A 34 37.34 -6.48 11.35
CA LYS A 34 36.55 -6.81 12.54
C LYS A 34 35.11 -7.26 12.23
N GLY A 35 34.78 -7.55 10.96
CA GLY A 35 33.45 -8.03 10.58
C GLY A 35 32.30 -7.05 10.84
N GLN A 36 32.57 -5.75 10.83
CA GLN A 36 31.53 -4.74 11.04
C GLN A 36 30.62 -4.64 9.82
N PHE A 37 29.31 -4.55 10.07
CA PHE A 37 28.32 -4.33 9.04
C PHE A 37 28.39 -2.89 8.52
N SER A 38 28.28 -2.72 7.19
CA SER A 38 28.35 -1.41 6.55
C SER A 38 27.31 -1.26 5.44
N GLY A 39 26.78 -0.03 5.30
CA GLY A 39 25.67 0.28 4.39
C GLY A 39 24.31 -0.08 4.97
N GLY A 40 23.23 0.46 4.40
CA GLY A 40 21.86 0.08 4.77
C GLY A 40 21.41 -1.20 4.06
N GLY A 41 20.41 -1.89 4.61
CA GLY A 41 19.89 -3.11 4.03
C GLY A 41 19.17 -3.97 5.07
N MET A 42 19.25 -5.29 4.92
CA MET A 42 18.72 -6.25 5.88
C MET A 42 19.78 -7.19 6.42
N TYR A 43 19.67 -7.50 7.71
CA TYR A 43 20.39 -8.61 8.32
C TYR A 43 19.84 -9.97 7.84
N PRO A 44 20.57 -11.09 8.04
CA PRO A 44 20.09 -12.43 7.68
C PRO A 44 18.75 -12.83 8.33
N ASN A 45 18.41 -12.23 9.46
CA ASN A 45 17.12 -12.39 10.14
C ASN A 45 16.03 -11.42 9.66
N LEU A 46 16.26 -10.73 8.53
CA LEU A 46 15.37 -9.74 7.91
C LEU A 46 15.11 -8.48 8.74
N PHE A 47 15.88 -8.23 9.78
CA PHE A 47 15.83 -6.95 10.48
C PHE A 47 16.47 -5.86 9.62
N ASP A 48 15.82 -4.70 9.57
CA ASP A 48 16.35 -3.51 8.92
C ASP A 48 17.63 -3.04 9.63
N ALA A 49 18.57 -2.60 8.81
CA ALA A 49 19.87 -2.16 9.23
C ALA A 49 20.07 -0.69 8.85
N HIS A 50 20.08 0.19 9.86
CA HIS A 50 20.54 1.56 9.69
C HIS A 50 22.06 1.64 9.42
N PRO A 51 22.90 0.65 9.78
CA PRO A 51 23.12 -0.10 11.04
C PRO A 51 23.25 0.77 12.31
N PRO A 52 23.13 0.17 13.53
CA PRO A 52 22.75 -1.22 13.79
C PRO A 52 21.24 -1.45 13.51
N PHE A 53 20.66 -2.52 14.05
CA PHE A 53 19.22 -2.77 13.94
C PHE A 53 18.39 -1.53 14.31
N GLN A 54 17.47 -1.18 13.42
CA GLN A 54 16.39 -0.23 13.64
C GLN A 54 15.13 -0.82 13.00
N ILE A 55 13.99 -0.83 13.70
CA ILE A 55 12.78 -1.51 13.22
C ILE A 55 11.96 -0.64 12.26
N ASP A 56 12.30 0.63 12.14
CA ASP A 56 11.58 1.61 11.33
C ASP A 56 11.60 1.26 9.84
N GLY A 57 12.69 0.71 9.30
CA GLY A 57 12.73 0.26 7.91
C GLY A 57 11.83 -0.95 7.65
N ASN A 58 11.68 -1.88 8.60
CA ASN A 58 10.75 -3.00 8.46
C ASN A 58 9.30 -2.51 8.34
N PHE A 59 8.85 -1.69 9.29
CA PHE A 59 7.47 -1.15 9.27
C PHE A 59 7.25 -0.21 8.09
N GLY A 60 8.25 0.61 7.76
CA GLY A 60 8.21 1.47 6.58
C GLY A 60 8.12 0.70 5.27
N ALA A 61 8.76 -0.47 5.16
CA ALA A 61 8.66 -1.34 3.99
C ALA A 61 7.25 -1.90 3.83
N THR A 62 6.68 -2.45 4.92
CA THR A 62 5.30 -2.96 4.91
C THR A 62 4.31 -1.87 4.54
N ALA A 63 4.43 -0.68 5.13
CA ALA A 63 3.60 0.46 4.76
C ALA A 63 3.76 0.86 3.28
N GLY A 64 5.00 0.86 2.77
CA GLY A 64 5.29 1.18 1.37
C GLY A 64 4.66 0.19 0.39
N VAL A 65 4.68 -1.11 0.70
CA VAL A 65 3.98 -2.13 -0.09
C VAL A 65 2.48 -1.87 -0.11
N VAL A 66 1.87 -1.55 1.03
CA VAL A 66 0.45 -1.22 1.11
C VAL A 66 0.13 0.04 0.30
N GLU A 67 0.92 1.11 0.42
CA GLU A 67 0.71 2.38 -0.27
C GLU A 67 0.90 2.26 -1.81
N MET A 68 1.65 1.28 -2.30
CA MET A 68 1.70 0.95 -3.74
C MET A 68 0.40 0.32 -4.26
N LEU A 69 -0.31 -0.41 -3.40
CA LEU A 69 -1.47 -1.23 -3.77
C LEU A 69 -2.82 -0.58 -3.43
N LEU A 70 -2.88 0.24 -2.38
CA LEU A 70 -4.08 0.96 -1.96
C LEU A 70 -3.71 2.28 -1.29
N GLN A 71 -4.31 3.38 -1.77
CA GLN A 71 -4.29 4.66 -1.07
C GLN A 71 -5.72 5.09 -0.74
N SER A 72 -5.89 5.74 0.42
CA SER A 72 -7.18 6.19 0.91
C SER A 72 -7.08 7.48 1.73
N HIS A 73 -6.19 8.38 1.33
CA HIS A 73 -5.86 9.58 2.12
C HIS A 73 -6.55 10.86 1.62
N ILE A 74 -7.09 10.83 0.39
CA ILE A 74 -7.76 11.98 -0.23
C ILE A 74 -9.25 11.93 0.15
N PRO A 75 -9.80 12.94 0.84
CA PRO A 75 -11.22 13.02 1.12
C PRO A 75 -12.06 13.18 -0.16
N VAL A 76 -13.26 12.60 -0.19
CA VAL A 76 -14.21 12.79 -1.32
C VAL A 76 -14.77 14.22 -1.34
N HIS A 77 -15.01 14.79 -0.16
CA HIS A 77 -15.45 16.17 0.01
C HIS A 77 -14.45 16.91 0.91
N ALA A 78 -13.84 17.98 0.39
CA ALA A 78 -12.91 18.83 1.15
C ALA A 78 -13.63 19.64 2.25
N GLU A 79 -14.95 19.77 2.15
CA GLU A 79 -15.77 20.53 3.10
C GLU A 79 -16.29 19.62 4.21
N GLN A 80 -15.98 20.01 5.45
CA GLN A 80 -16.20 19.29 6.69
C GLN A 80 -17.70 19.04 6.95
N VAL A 81 -18.23 17.91 6.48
CA VAL A 81 -19.46 17.35 7.02
C VAL A 81 -19.08 16.14 7.86
N ALA A 82 -19.41 16.18 9.15
CA ALA A 82 -19.17 15.05 10.04
C ALA A 82 -19.80 13.78 9.43
N PRO A 83 -19.06 12.67 9.32
CA PRO A 83 -19.58 11.45 8.69
C PRO A 83 -20.80 10.97 9.45
N THR A 84 -21.95 10.93 8.78
CA THR A 84 -23.17 10.30 9.30
C THR A 84 -23.18 8.83 8.90
N ARG A 85 -23.96 7.99 9.60
CA ARG A 85 -24.10 6.56 9.26
C ARG A 85 -24.64 6.29 7.85
N SER A 86 -25.19 7.31 7.19
CA SER A 86 -25.74 7.28 5.83
C SER A 86 -24.90 8.05 4.82
N ALA A 87 -23.73 8.59 5.23
CA ALA A 87 -22.84 9.30 4.32
C ALA A 87 -21.99 8.35 3.47
N PRO A 88 -21.60 8.76 2.25
CA PRO A 88 -20.54 8.12 1.46
C PRO A 88 -19.29 7.81 2.29
N HIS A 89 -18.50 6.84 1.84
CA HIS A 89 -17.19 6.63 2.43
C HIS A 89 -16.37 7.93 2.31
N PRO A 90 -15.77 8.43 3.40
CA PRO A 90 -15.25 9.79 3.42
C PRO A 90 -13.97 9.99 2.59
N PHE A 91 -13.37 8.91 2.10
CA PHE A 91 -12.13 8.93 1.33
C PHE A 91 -12.27 8.23 -0.01
N ILE A 92 -11.59 8.77 -1.02
CA ILE A 92 -11.38 8.12 -2.30
C ILE A 92 -10.51 6.88 -2.07
N LEU A 93 -10.90 5.74 -2.66
CA LEU A 93 -10.04 4.56 -2.75
C LEU A 93 -9.26 4.61 -4.07
N HIS A 94 -7.95 4.76 -4.00
CA HIS A 94 -7.09 4.68 -5.19
C HIS A 94 -6.47 3.29 -5.23
N LEU A 95 -6.88 2.50 -6.22
CA LEU A 95 -6.57 1.07 -6.31
C LEU A 95 -5.38 0.84 -7.23
N LEU A 96 -4.39 0.07 -6.77
CA LEU A 96 -3.12 -0.14 -7.48
C LEU A 96 -2.48 1.17 -7.99
N PRO A 97 -2.39 2.23 -7.15
CA PRO A 97 -1.95 3.56 -7.58
C PRO A 97 -0.51 3.59 -8.07
N ALA A 98 0.34 2.71 -7.55
CA ALA A 98 1.75 2.61 -7.90
C ALA A 98 2.16 1.13 -8.01
N LEU A 99 1.41 0.33 -8.77
CA LEU A 99 1.75 -1.07 -9.02
C LEU A 99 3.08 -1.13 -9.80
N PRO A 100 4.12 -1.80 -9.27
CA PRO A 100 5.35 -2.04 -10.02
C PRO A 100 5.07 -2.85 -11.29
N SER A 101 5.73 -2.50 -12.39
CA SER A 101 5.60 -3.20 -13.68
C SER A 101 5.98 -4.69 -13.60
N GLU A 102 6.84 -5.06 -12.66
CA GLU A 102 7.22 -6.46 -12.42
C GLU A 102 6.15 -7.28 -11.68
N TRP A 103 5.17 -6.65 -11.03
CA TRP A 103 4.06 -7.34 -10.37
C TRP A 103 2.91 -7.56 -11.34
N GLN A 104 3.16 -8.38 -12.36
CA GLN A 104 2.20 -8.61 -13.43
C GLN A 104 0.88 -9.22 -12.95
N GLN A 105 0.93 -10.07 -11.94
CA GLN A 105 -0.24 -10.74 -11.36
C GLN A 105 -0.08 -10.91 -9.86
N GLY A 106 -1.20 -10.88 -9.14
CA GLY A 106 -1.19 -11.06 -7.70
C GLY A 106 -2.57 -10.82 -7.08
N ALA A 107 -2.62 -11.03 -5.77
CA ALA A 107 -3.78 -10.72 -4.96
C ALA A 107 -3.31 -10.19 -3.60
N ILE A 108 -4.09 -9.29 -3.03
CA ILE A 108 -3.94 -8.84 -1.65
C ILE A 108 -5.31 -8.74 -1.01
N GLU A 109 -5.41 -9.28 0.20
CA GLU A 109 -6.67 -9.36 0.93
C GLU A 109 -6.54 -8.68 2.28
N GLY A 110 -7.64 -8.07 2.69
CA GLY A 110 -7.77 -7.56 4.04
C GLY A 110 -7.15 -6.19 4.29
N LEU A 111 -6.76 -5.45 3.26
CA LEU A 111 -6.29 -4.06 3.43
C LEU A 111 -7.40 -3.21 4.03
N ILE A 112 -7.07 -2.31 4.95
CA ILE A 112 -8.03 -1.42 5.59
C ILE A 112 -7.84 -0.01 5.04
N ALA A 113 -8.86 0.51 4.36
CA ALA A 113 -8.91 1.90 3.95
C ALA A 113 -9.32 2.80 5.13
N ARG A 114 -8.90 4.07 5.09
CA ARG A 114 -9.42 5.08 6.03
C ARG A 114 -10.93 5.16 5.88
N GLY A 115 -11.68 5.14 6.98
CA GLY A 115 -13.14 4.97 6.95
C GLY A 115 -13.58 3.56 7.33
N GLY A 116 -12.66 2.60 7.41
CA GLY A 116 -12.90 1.26 7.99
C GLY A 116 -13.38 0.22 6.98
N ALA A 117 -13.41 0.54 5.68
CA ALA A 117 -13.68 -0.46 4.65
C ALA A 117 -12.48 -1.40 4.47
N LYS A 118 -12.75 -2.70 4.43
CA LYS A 118 -11.76 -3.73 4.10
C LYS A 118 -11.81 -4.00 2.59
N VAL A 119 -10.65 -4.03 1.94
CA VAL A 119 -10.50 -4.11 0.48
C VAL A 119 -9.68 -5.34 0.12
N ASP A 120 -10.23 -6.16 -0.78
CA ASP A 120 -9.50 -7.22 -1.45
C ASP A 120 -9.34 -6.88 -2.92
N ILE A 121 -8.13 -7.07 -3.44
CA ILE A 121 -7.73 -6.68 -4.78
C ILE A 121 -7.02 -7.86 -5.42
N THR A 122 -7.46 -8.25 -6.61
CA THR A 122 -6.79 -9.22 -7.46
C THR A 122 -6.52 -8.59 -8.81
N TRP A 123 -5.35 -8.86 -9.37
CA TRP A 123 -4.96 -8.34 -10.66
C TRP A 123 -4.22 -9.36 -11.52
N GLN A 124 -4.35 -9.19 -12.83
CA GLN A 124 -3.64 -9.97 -13.84
C GLN A 124 -3.28 -9.08 -15.01
N ASN A 125 -2.02 -9.15 -15.45
CA ASN A 125 -1.42 -8.28 -16.46
C ASN A 125 -1.67 -6.78 -16.17
N GLY A 126 -1.50 -6.39 -14.90
CA GLY A 126 -1.74 -5.02 -14.42
C GLY A 126 -3.20 -4.57 -14.41
N LYS A 127 -4.16 -5.44 -14.73
CA LYS A 127 -5.60 -5.13 -14.76
C LYS A 127 -6.31 -5.75 -13.56
N LEU A 128 -7.23 -4.98 -12.97
CA LEU A 128 -8.09 -5.45 -11.89
C LEU A 128 -9.16 -6.42 -12.40
N THR A 129 -9.40 -7.48 -11.63
CA THR A 129 -10.71 -8.14 -11.61
C THR A 129 -11.67 -7.30 -10.74
N PRO A 130 -12.99 -7.58 -10.73
CA PRO A 130 -13.87 -6.97 -9.74
C PRO A 130 -13.30 -7.10 -8.32
N ILE A 131 -13.28 -5.99 -7.59
CA ILE A 131 -12.73 -5.93 -6.23
C ILE A 131 -13.81 -6.31 -5.22
N THR A 132 -13.40 -6.78 -4.04
CA THR A 132 -14.33 -7.02 -2.93
C THR A 132 -14.13 -5.99 -1.84
N LEU A 133 -15.23 -5.35 -1.44
CA LEU A 133 -15.26 -4.39 -0.32
C LEU A 133 -16.14 -4.93 0.79
N ARG A 134 -15.68 -4.81 2.02
CA ARG A 134 -16.44 -5.16 3.22
C ARG A 134 -16.50 -4.00 4.19
N TYR A 135 -17.69 -3.70 4.69
CA TYR A 135 -17.92 -2.67 5.69
C TYR A 135 -18.97 -3.15 6.70
N GLY A 136 -18.56 -3.31 7.96
CA GLY A 136 -19.38 -4.00 8.96
C GLY A 136 -19.74 -5.42 8.51
N ALA A 137 -21.02 -5.77 8.50
CA ALA A 137 -21.54 -7.06 8.04
C ALA A 137 -21.81 -7.13 6.52
N LYS A 138 -21.58 -6.03 5.79
CA LYS A 138 -21.92 -5.94 4.36
C LYS A 138 -20.70 -6.24 3.49
N GLN A 139 -20.95 -6.88 2.36
CA GLN A 139 -19.95 -7.16 1.33
C GLN A 139 -20.52 -6.81 -0.04
N ILE A 140 -19.71 -6.15 -0.86
CA ILE A 140 -20.03 -5.87 -2.26
C ILE A 140 -18.86 -6.20 -3.16
N THR A 141 -19.17 -6.56 -4.40
CA THR A 141 -18.20 -6.79 -5.46
C THR A 141 -18.54 -5.89 -6.63
N LEU A 142 -17.57 -5.09 -7.08
CA LEU A 142 -17.81 -4.09 -8.12
C LEU A 142 -16.61 -3.97 -9.08
N PRO A 143 -16.85 -3.61 -10.35
CA PRO A 143 -15.78 -3.40 -11.32
C PRO A 143 -14.96 -2.16 -10.96
N ALA A 144 -13.64 -2.27 -11.05
CA ALA A 144 -12.72 -1.16 -10.82
C ALA A 144 -11.58 -1.17 -11.84
N GLN A 145 -10.82 -0.07 -11.90
CA GLN A 145 -9.67 0.07 -12.80
C GLN A 145 -8.41 0.39 -12.00
N ALA A 146 -7.30 -0.28 -12.34
CA ALA A 146 -5.99 0.00 -11.75
C ALA A 146 -5.58 1.45 -12.02
N GLY A 147 -4.98 2.09 -11.03
CA GLY A 147 -4.54 3.48 -11.10
C GLY A 147 -5.67 4.52 -11.10
N LYS A 148 -6.94 4.11 -10.98
CA LYS A 148 -8.09 5.02 -10.90
C LYS A 148 -8.62 5.16 -9.48
N ALA A 149 -9.13 6.36 -9.20
CA ALA A 149 -9.89 6.68 -8.01
C ALA A 149 -11.27 6.02 -8.06
N LEU A 150 -11.69 5.44 -6.94
CA LEU A 150 -13.02 4.90 -6.69
C LEU A 150 -13.62 5.66 -5.51
N GLU A 151 -14.71 6.36 -5.77
CA GLU A 151 -15.53 6.99 -4.74
C GLU A 151 -16.64 6.03 -4.35
N LEU A 152 -16.80 5.77 -3.05
CA LEU A 152 -17.89 4.93 -2.55
C LEU A 152 -18.98 5.80 -1.95
N SER A 153 -20.20 5.57 -2.38
CA SER A 153 -21.42 6.13 -1.81
C SER A 153 -22.03 5.17 -0.78
N ALA A 154 -22.87 5.69 0.11
CA ALA A 154 -23.66 4.85 1.02
C ALA A 154 -24.64 3.91 0.26
N LYS A 155 -24.99 4.27 -0.97
CA LYS A 155 -25.85 3.45 -1.84
C LYS A 155 -25.15 2.20 -2.32
N ASP A 156 -23.82 2.23 -2.48
CA ASP A 156 -23.06 1.04 -2.90
C ASP A 156 -23.16 -0.08 -1.87
N PHE A 157 -23.42 0.24 -0.61
CA PHE A 157 -23.67 -0.74 0.46
C PHE A 157 -25.16 -0.91 0.79
N SER A 158 -26.09 -0.38 -0.02
CA SER A 158 -27.53 -0.59 0.18
C SER A 158 -28.01 -1.81 -0.63
N PRO A 159 -28.97 -2.61 -0.11
CA PRO A 159 -29.52 -3.77 -0.82
C PRO A 159 -30.28 -3.38 -2.09
#